data_AF-A0A9J7LSY1-F1
#
_entry.id   AF-A0A9J7LSY1-F1
#
_cell.length_a   1.000
_cell.length_b   1.000
_cell.length_c   1.000
_cell.angle_alpha   90.00
_cell.angle_beta   90.00
_cell.angle_gamma   90.00
#
_symmetry.space_group_name_H-M   'P 1'
#
loop_
_entity.id
_entity.type
_entity.pdbx_description
1 polymer ?
#
loop_
_entity_poly.entity_id
_entity_poly.type
_entity_poly.pdbx_seq_one_letter_code
_entity_poly.pdbx_strand_id
1 'polypeptide(L)'
;MMTILDHPLVREDPGKSAVKNVVKETSNVNMKRRIGMDTMEMALIFSERTNEMLWMNPGEGKYIRCQYNISPVAGTVTSDNDIYVLSEVSSKKHSLFKYNHVKNNWERKQSVSRLDPSDDSTPTDYLMEVDGQLFYLTVLDPKVVLKKYNEHTNKWHSCPTPQHDGWLEWTVAVSCNQHIYLLTPAEIHCYDPRENHWCKKTQSDYSERS
;
A
#
# COMPACT_ATOMS: atom_id res chain seq x y z
N MET A 1 1.80 -19.37 35.48
CA MET A 1 2.55 -18.23 34.92
C MET A 1 3.32 -18.76 33.73
N MET A 2 2.82 -18.52 32.52
CA MET A 2 3.39 -19.03 31.27
C MET A 2 3.80 -17.79 30.48
N THR A 3 5.10 -17.62 30.31
CA THR A 3 5.71 -16.45 29.68
C THR A 3 5.41 -16.45 28.18
N ILE A 4 5.00 -15.28 27.67
CA ILE A 4 4.75 -14.96 26.25
C ILE A 4 5.94 -15.29 25.31
N LEU A 5 7.09 -15.68 25.86
CA LEU A 5 8.33 -16.00 25.16
C LEU A 5 8.33 -17.36 24.43
N ASP A 6 7.33 -18.22 24.63
CA ASP A 6 7.22 -19.50 23.92
C ASP A 6 6.28 -19.47 22.71
N HIS A 7 6.05 -18.29 22.10
CA HIS A 7 5.29 -18.20 20.85
C HIS A 7 6.20 -18.51 19.64
N PRO A 8 5.83 -19.40 18.70
CA PRO A 8 6.66 -19.82 17.57
C PRO A 8 6.99 -18.70 16.55
N LEU A 9 6.50 -17.48 16.77
CA LEU A 9 6.87 -16.28 16.01
C LEU A 9 8.17 -15.63 16.53
N VAL A 10 8.66 -16.01 17.72
CA VAL A 10 9.79 -15.38 18.41
C VAL A 10 10.99 -16.34 18.47
N ARG A 11 11.38 -16.89 17.31
CA ARG A 11 12.74 -17.39 17.13
C ARG A 11 13.40 -16.57 16.04
N GLU A 12 13.99 -15.47 16.47
CA GLU A 12 14.85 -14.63 15.65
C GLU A 12 16.14 -15.41 15.34
N ASP A 13 16.31 -15.73 14.06
CA ASP A 13 17.60 -16.10 13.49
C ASP A 13 18.19 -14.80 12.90
N PRO A 14 19.41 -14.34 13.28
CA PRO A 14 19.84 -12.95 13.07
C PRO A 14 20.06 -12.53 11.60
N GLY A 15 19.76 -13.39 10.63
CA GLY A 15 20.02 -13.17 9.21
C GLY A 15 18.79 -13.21 8.29
N LYS A 16 17.56 -13.40 8.79
CA LYS A 16 16.37 -13.56 7.93
C LYS A 16 15.14 -12.87 8.52
N SER A 17 15.07 -11.54 8.39
CA SER A 17 13.82 -10.80 8.57
C SER A 17 12.93 -11.00 7.34
N ALA A 18 12.23 -12.14 7.28
CA ALA A 18 11.10 -12.33 6.38
C ALA A 18 9.88 -12.67 7.23
N VAL A 19 8.81 -11.90 7.07
CA VAL A 19 7.50 -12.19 7.67
C VAL A 19 7.06 -13.58 7.17
N LYS A 20 7.17 -14.60 8.02
CA LYS A 20 6.66 -15.94 7.72
C LYS A 20 5.16 -15.96 7.99
N ASN A 21 4.37 -16.09 6.93
CA ASN A 21 2.98 -16.52 7.08
C ASN A 21 2.99 -17.95 7.64
N VAL A 22 2.66 -18.12 8.92
CA VAL A 22 2.47 -19.44 9.55
C VAL A 22 1.11 -19.98 9.12
N VAL A 23 0.99 -20.38 7.85
CA VAL A 23 -0.09 -21.28 7.43
C VAL A 23 0.34 -22.67 7.89
N LYS A 24 -0.38 -23.24 8.86
CA LYS A 24 -0.12 -24.62 9.33
C LYS A 24 -0.14 -25.56 8.13
N GLU A 25 0.99 -26.17 7.79
CA GLU A 25 1.13 -27.12 6.66
C GLU A 25 0.09 -28.26 6.71
N THR A 26 -0.44 -28.58 7.90
CA THR A 26 -1.47 -29.61 8.09
C THR A 26 -2.84 -29.27 7.51
N SER A 27 -3.14 -28.01 7.16
CA SER A 27 -4.42 -27.66 6.50
C SER A 27 -4.43 -27.89 4.99
N ASN A 28 -3.27 -28.12 4.37
CA ASN A 28 -3.12 -28.17 2.91
C ASN A 28 -3.21 -29.58 2.31
N VAL A 29 -3.30 -30.63 3.14
CA VAL A 29 -3.30 -32.03 2.64
C VAL A 29 -4.61 -32.41 1.91
N ASN A 30 -5.71 -31.67 2.12
CA ASN A 30 -7.03 -32.01 1.57
C ASN A 30 -7.66 -30.94 0.66
N MET A 31 -6.95 -29.86 0.30
CA MET A 31 -7.49 -28.93 -0.69
C MET A 31 -7.32 -29.51 -2.10
N LYS A 32 -8.42 -29.96 -2.71
CA LYS A 32 -8.47 -30.32 -4.14
C LYS A 32 -7.85 -29.17 -4.95
N ARG A 33 -6.70 -29.43 -5.56
CA ARG A 33 -6.06 -28.50 -6.52
C ARG A 33 -7.11 -28.14 -7.58
N ARG A 34 -7.48 -26.87 -7.67
CA ARG A 34 -8.35 -26.39 -8.75
C ARG A 34 -7.58 -26.53 -10.06
N ILE A 35 -8.05 -27.42 -10.92
CA ILE A 35 -7.47 -27.62 -12.26
C ILE A 35 -7.64 -26.30 -13.01
N GLY A 36 -6.52 -25.73 -13.51
CA GLY A 36 -6.50 -24.46 -14.23
C GLY A 36 -6.09 -23.22 -13.41
N MET A 37 -5.74 -23.36 -12.12
CA MET A 37 -5.02 -22.32 -11.37
C MET A 37 -3.51 -22.62 -11.43
N ASP A 38 -2.84 -22.07 -12.42
CA ASP A 38 -1.38 -21.95 -12.52
C ASP A 38 -0.86 -20.60 -11.98
N THR A 39 -1.76 -19.76 -11.45
CA THR A 39 -1.42 -18.50 -10.82
C THR A 39 -0.84 -18.70 -9.43
N MET A 40 0.17 -17.90 -9.10
CA MET A 40 0.90 -17.93 -7.84
C MET A 40 0.84 -16.55 -7.20
N GLU A 41 0.51 -16.50 -5.91
CA GLU A 41 0.55 -15.26 -5.14
C GLU A 41 2.01 -14.81 -4.96
N MET A 42 2.27 -13.55 -5.26
CA MET A 42 3.60 -12.94 -5.21
C MET A 42 3.55 -11.62 -4.44
N ALA A 43 4.58 -11.35 -3.66
CA ALA A 43 4.82 -10.04 -3.09
C ALA A 43 5.70 -9.23 -4.03
N LEU A 44 5.26 -8.02 -4.37
CA LEU A 44 6.06 -7.04 -5.08
C LEU A 44 6.78 -6.17 -4.06
N ILE A 45 8.11 -6.15 -4.14
CA ILE A 45 8.95 -5.38 -3.23
C ILE A 45 9.81 -4.45 -4.08
N PHE A 46 9.75 -3.17 -3.79
CA PHE A 46 10.64 -2.16 -4.35
C PHE A 46 11.37 -1.47 -3.21
N SER A 47 12.60 -1.04 -3.47
CA SER A 47 13.42 -0.32 -2.49
C SER A 47 13.62 1.10 -2.99
N GLU A 48 13.47 2.08 -2.10
CA GLU A 48 13.70 3.49 -2.41
C GLU A 48 15.16 3.78 -2.78
N ARG A 49 16.09 2.87 -2.47
CA ARG A 49 17.53 3.03 -2.72
C ARG A 49 18.00 2.43 -4.04
N THR A 50 17.14 1.69 -4.72
CA THR A 50 17.51 0.89 -5.89
C THR A 50 16.40 0.95 -6.93
N ASN A 51 16.75 1.09 -8.21
CA ASN A 51 15.78 0.96 -9.31
C ASN A 51 15.40 -0.51 -9.61
N GLU A 52 15.52 -1.37 -8.61
CA GLU A 52 15.22 -2.79 -8.66
C GLU A 52 13.83 -3.06 -8.07
N MET A 53 13.08 -3.92 -8.74
CA MET A 53 11.83 -4.48 -8.24
C MET A 53 11.98 -5.99 -8.11
N LEU A 54 11.56 -6.51 -6.97
CA LEU A 54 11.62 -7.91 -6.63
C LEU A 54 10.22 -8.51 -6.66
N TRP A 55 10.08 -9.61 -7.38
CA TRP A 55 8.89 -10.45 -7.34
C TRP A 55 9.21 -11.62 -6.41
N MET A 56 8.70 -11.59 -5.19
CA MET A 56 8.96 -12.58 -4.16
C MET A 56 7.84 -13.60 -4.08
N ASN A 57 8.17 -14.89 -4.14
CA ASN A 57 7.28 -15.97 -3.71
C ASN A 57 7.45 -16.13 -2.19
N PRO A 58 6.46 -15.75 -1.38
CA PRO A 58 6.57 -15.83 0.08
C PRO A 58 6.57 -17.28 0.59
N GLY A 59 5.95 -18.23 -0.14
CA GLY A 59 5.91 -19.64 0.23
C GLY A 59 7.25 -20.35 0.05
N GLU A 60 8.03 -19.96 -0.97
CA GLU A 60 9.36 -20.54 -1.23
C GLU A 60 10.52 -19.69 -0.68
N GLY A 61 10.27 -18.43 -0.33
CA GLY A 61 11.32 -17.48 0.06
C GLY A 61 12.29 -17.13 -1.09
N LYS A 62 11.87 -17.37 -2.34
CA LYS A 62 12.64 -17.04 -3.55
C LYS A 62 12.13 -15.74 -4.16
N TYR A 63 12.99 -15.04 -4.89
CA TYR A 63 12.60 -13.84 -5.61
C TYR A 63 13.20 -13.79 -7.02
N ILE A 64 12.50 -13.10 -7.91
CA ILE A 64 12.99 -12.71 -9.24
C ILE A 64 13.33 -11.23 -9.17
N ARG A 65 14.56 -10.88 -9.58
CA ARG A 65 15.00 -9.47 -9.66
C ARG A 65 14.73 -8.93 -11.06
N CYS A 66 14.09 -7.77 -11.12
CA CYS A 66 13.84 -7.06 -12.36
C CYS A 66 14.30 -5.61 -12.25
N GLN A 67 14.93 -5.10 -13.32
CA GLN A 67 15.35 -3.70 -13.42
C GLN A 67 14.45 -3.00 -14.42
N TYR A 68 13.63 -2.07 -13.93
CA TYR A 68 12.62 -1.39 -14.74
C TYR A 68 12.92 0.10 -14.95
N ASN A 69 14.04 0.61 -14.43
CA ASN A 69 14.47 2.00 -14.57
C ASN A 69 13.41 3.03 -14.14
N ILE A 70 12.62 2.67 -13.14
CA ILE A 70 11.71 3.55 -12.42
C ILE A 70 12.13 3.60 -10.95
N SER A 71 11.69 4.64 -10.25
CA SER A 71 11.97 4.85 -8.83
C SER A 71 10.62 4.93 -8.10
N PRO A 72 10.01 3.77 -7.76
CA PRO A 72 8.68 3.72 -7.18
C PRO A 72 8.67 4.30 -5.77
N VAL A 73 7.61 5.04 -5.44
CA VAL A 73 7.35 5.63 -4.11
C VAL A 73 6.15 5.00 -3.42
N ALA A 74 5.16 4.54 -4.20
CA ALA A 74 3.99 3.84 -3.70
C ALA A 74 3.46 2.91 -4.80
N GLY A 75 2.82 1.81 -4.41
CA GLY A 75 2.26 0.85 -5.35
C GLY A 75 1.00 0.19 -4.82
N THR A 76 0.14 -0.24 -5.72
CA THR A 76 -1.05 -1.04 -5.41
C THR A 76 -1.30 -2.05 -6.51
N VAL A 77 -2.00 -3.13 -6.15
CA VAL A 77 -2.51 -4.12 -7.09
C VAL A 77 -4.03 -4.06 -7.01
N THR A 78 -4.69 -4.07 -8.16
CA THR A 78 -6.15 -4.08 -8.26
C THR A 78 -6.70 -5.51 -8.16
N SER A 79 -8.01 -5.65 -7.95
CA SER A 79 -8.66 -6.96 -7.88
C SER A 79 -8.55 -7.80 -9.15
N ASP A 80 -8.28 -7.18 -10.31
CA ASP A 80 -8.04 -7.83 -11.60
C ASP A 80 -6.55 -8.03 -11.93
N ASN A 81 -5.66 -7.87 -10.94
CA ASN A 81 -4.21 -8.05 -11.02
C ASN A 81 -3.47 -7.00 -11.88
N ASP A 82 -4.08 -5.86 -12.16
CA ASP A 82 -3.33 -4.73 -12.70
C ASP A 82 -2.44 -4.13 -11.61
N ILE A 83 -1.19 -3.89 -11.96
CA ILE A 83 -0.19 -3.35 -11.05
C ILE A 83 0.01 -1.88 -11.40
N TYR A 84 -0.18 -1.02 -10.40
CA TYR A 84 0.06 0.41 -10.52
C TYR A 84 1.12 0.85 -9.54
N VAL A 85 2.02 1.73 -9.99
CA VAL A 85 3.02 2.37 -9.15
C VAL A 85 3.08 3.87 -9.42
N LEU A 86 3.24 4.65 -8.37
CA LEU A 86 3.72 6.02 -8.47
C LEU A 86 5.24 5.97 -8.44
N SER A 87 5.87 6.70 -9.36
CA SER A 87 7.32 6.86 -9.39
C SER A 87 7.68 8.33 -9.43
N GLU A 88 8.74 8.67 -8.71
CA GLU A 88 9.28 10.03 -8.71
C GLU A 88 9.80 10.39 -10.11
N VAL A 89 9.38 11.56 -10.60
CA VAL A 89 9.90 12.14 -11.86
C VAL A 89 10.64 13.44 -11.61
N SER A 90 10.21 14.18 -10.58
CA SER A 90 10.95 15.28 -9.98
C SER A 90 10.52 15.43 -8.53
N SER A 91 11.25 16.24 -7.77
CA SER A 91 10.97 16.51 -6.35
C SER A 91 9.52 16.96 -6.05
N LYS A 92 8.82 17.51 -7.06
CA LYS A 92 7.45 18.04 -6.96
C LYS A 92 6.40 17.20 -7.67
N LYS A 93 6.78 16.10 -8.33
CA LYS A 93 5.89 15.42 -9.28
C LYS A 93 6.18 13.93 -9.37
N HIS A 94 5.12 13.17 -9.14
CA HIS A 94 5.10 11.71 -9.35
C HIS A 94 4.35 11.39 -10.64
N SER A 95 4.82 10.38 -11.38
CA SER A 95 4.06 9.82 -12.49
C SER A 95 3.45 8.48 -12.11
N LEU A 96 2.20 8.28 -12.49
CA LEU A 96 1.57 6.97 -12.42
C LEU A 96 2.08 6.09 -13.56
N PHE A 97 2.38 4.83 -13.24
CA PHE A 97 2.72 3.80 -14.21
C PHE A 97 1.81 2.59 -14.00
N LYS A 98 1.30 2.04 -15.10
CA LYS A 98 0.57 0.78 -15.14
C LYS A 98 1.48 -0.28 -15.74
N TYR A 99 1.59 -1.44 -15.12
CA TYR A 99 2.36 -2.54 -15.68
C TYR A 99 1.61 -3.20 -16.84
N ASN A 100 2.26 -3.36 -17.98
CA ASN A 100 1.74 -4.14 -19.09
C ASN A 100 2.30 -5.56 -19.01
N HIS A 101 1.45 -6.49 -18.57
CA HIS A 101 1.79 -7.91 -18.41
C HIS A 101 2.22 -8.59 -19.72
N VAL A 102 1.66 -8.18 -20.87
CA VAL A 102 1.96 -8.77 -22.18
C VAL A 102 3.31 -8.32 -22.71
N LYS A 103 3.63 -7.04 -22.53
CA LYS A 103 4.87 -6.42 -23.02
C LYS A 103 6.01 -6.46 -22.00
N ASN A 104 5.74 -6.88 -20.77
CA ASN A 104 6.72 -6.91 -19.68
C ASN A 104 7.37 -5.53 -19.45
N ASN A 105 6.57 -4.47 -19.46
CA ASN A 105 7.06 -3.10 -19.32
C ASN A 105 6.07 -2.18 -18.59
N TRP A 106 6.51 -0.97 -18.25
CA TRP A 106 5.69 0.03 -17.60
C TRP A 106 5.14 1.04 -18.61
N GLU A 107 3.82 1.22 -18.59
CA GLU A 107 3.14 2.26 -19.33
C GLU A 107 2.96 3.50 -18.46
N ARG A 108 3.60 4.60 -18.84
CA ARG A 108 3.41 5.88 -18.17
C ARG A 108 1.99 6.41 -18.40
N LYS A 109 1.33 6.80 -17.32
CA LYS A 109 0.02 7.47 -17.28
C LYS A 109 0.20 8.92 -16.79
N GLN A 110 -0.88 9.58 -16.38
CA GLN A 110 -0.80 10.95 -15.92
C GLN A 110 0.02 11.10 -14.63
N SER A 111 0.76 12.19 -14.58
CA SER A 111 1.44 12.60 -13.36
C SER A 111 0.55 13.37 -12.41
N VAL A 112 0.92 13.35 -11.13
CA VAL A 112 0.27 14.06 -10.04
C VAL A 112 1.31 14.94 -9.31
N SER A 113 0.90 16.16 -8.97
CA SER A 113 1.74 17.04 -8.14
C SER A 113 1.83 16.48 -6.72
N ARG A 114 3.05 16.45 -6.21
CA ARG A 114 3.36 16.18 -4.81
C ARG A 114 3.18 17.46 -4.00
N LEU A 115 2.93 17.32 -2.69
CA LEU A 115 3.06 18.45 -1.78
C LEU A 115 4.53 18.88 -1.73
N ASP A 116 4.77 20.20 -1.67
CA ASP A 116 6.13 20.71 -1.50
C ASP A 116 6.64 20.28 -0.12
N PRO A 117 7.78 19.57 -0.04
CA PRO A 117 8.37 19.21 1.25
C PRO A 117 8.70 20.48 2.04
N SER A 118 8.55 20.43 3.35
CA SER A 118 9.09 21.45 4.24
C SER A 118 10.52 21.09 4.63
N ASP A 119 11.27 22.03 5.20
CA ASP A 119 12.65 21.78 5.63
C ASP A 119 12.75 20.63 6.65
N ASP A 120 11.68 20.39 7.41
CA ASP A 120 11.64 19.41 8.50
C ASP A 120 10.84 18.12 8.18
N SER A 121 10.14 18.02 7.04
CA SER A 121 9.32 16.84 6.75
C SER A 121 9.07 16.57 5.27
N THR A 122 9.08 15.28 4.92
CA THR A 122 8.76 14.78 3.59
C THR A 122 7.33 14.25 3.53
N PRO A 123 6.58 14.52 2.45
CA PRO A 123 5.25 13.95 2.28
C PRO A 123 5.30 12.43 2.23
N THR A 124 4.40 11.78 2.95
CA THR A 124 4.14 10.34 2.84
C THR A 124 3.07 10.10 1.77
N ASP A 125 3.39 9.23 0.81
CA ASP A 125 2.58 8.99 -0.37
C ASP A 125 1.97 7.58 -0.32
N TYR A 126 0.66 7.48 -0.53
CA TYR A 126 -0.09 6.24 -0.57
C TYR A 126 -0.82 6.11 -1.90
N LEU A 127 -0.76 4.92 -2.48
CA LEU A 127 -1.56 4.53 -3.64
C LEU A 127 -2.45 3.37 -3.23
N MET A 128 -3.75 3.49 -3.45
CA MET A 128 -4.73 2.51 -2.98
C MET A 128 -5.76 2.25 -4.07
N GLU A 129 -6.21 1.01 -4.16
CA GLU A 129 -7.37 0.61 -4.94
C GLU A 129 -8.59 0.41 -4.02
N VAL A 130 -9.74 0.88 -4.49
CA VAL A 130 -11.04 0.67 -3.87
C VAL A 130 -12.11 0.50 -4.95
N ASP A 131 -12.68 -0.70 -5.06
CA ASP A 131 -13.79 -1.01 -5.98
C ASP A 131 -13.48 -0.68 -7.45
N GLY A 132 -12.28 -1.06 -7.90
CA GLY A 132 -11.73 -0.81 -9.23
C GLY A 132 -11.28 0.65 -9.44
N GLN A 133 -11.36 1.51 -8.42
CA GLN A 133 -10.98 2.91 -8.51
C GLN A 133 -9.65 3.15 -7.80
N LEU A 134 -8.80 3.93 -8.46
CA LEU A 134 -7.46 4.22 -7.96
C LEU A 134 -7.43 5.58 -7.25
N PHE A 135 -6.86 5.60 -6.05
CA PHE A 135 -6.74 6.77 -5.20
C PHE A 135 -5.28 7.02 -4.80
N TYR A 136 -4.89 8.28 -4.82
CA TYR A 136 -3.62 8.77 -4.31
C TYR A 136 -3.89 9.67 -3.11
N LEU A 137 -3.34 9.30 -1.96
CA LEU A 137 -3.37 10.09 -0.74
C LEU A 137 -1.95 10.55 -0.44
N THR A 138 -1.76 11.83 -0.19
CA THR A 138 -0.47 12.39 0.24
C THR A 138 -0.67 13.17 1.53
N VAL A 139 0.23 12.95 2.48
CA VAL A 139 0.15 13.48 3.84
C VAL A 139 1.45 14.22 4.16
N LEU A 140 1.33 15.48 4.54
CA LEU A 140 2.42 16.35 5.01
C LEU A 140 1.83 17.31 6.04
N ASP A 141 2.14 17.14 7.32
CA ASP A 141 1.54 17.91 8.42
C ASP A 141 1.48 19.43 8.14
N PRO A 142 0.30 20.11 8.23
CA PRO A 142 -1.05 19.61 8.57
C PRO A 142 -1.94 19.36 7.33
N LYS A 143 -1.35 19.07 6.19
CA LYS A 143 -2.04 18.89 4.90
C LYS A 143 -2.24 17.42 4.59
N VAL A 144 -3.49 17.07 4.30
CA VAL A 144 -3.89 15.78 3.73
C VAL A 144 -4.56 16.05 2.39
N VAL A 145 -4.12 15.40 1.33
CA VAL A 145 -4.72 15.56 -0.01
C VAL A 145 -5.05 14.20 -0.58
N LEU A 146 -6.33 13.98 -0.87
CA LEU A 146 -6.82 12.81 -1.57
C LEU A 146 -7.16 13.16 -3.03
N LYS A 147 -6.71 12.33 -3.96
CA LYS A 147 -7.04 12.43 -5.38
C LYS A 147 -7.51 11.08 -5.91
N LYS A 148 -8.52 11.11 -6.76
CA LYS A 148 -9.04 9.96 -7.51
C LYS A 148 -8.53 10.02 -8.94
N TYR A 149 -8.04 8.91 -9.46
CA TYR A 149 -7.65 8.79 -10.86
C TYR A 149 -8.82 8.29 -11.71
N ASN A 150 -9.04 8.95 -12.85
CA ASN A 150 -9.98 8.54 -13.87
C ASN A 150 -9.22 7.95 -15.05
N GLU A 151 -9.31 6.63 -15.22
CA GLU A 151 -8.60 5.91 -16.27
C GLU A 151 -9.09 6.28 -17.68
N HIS A 152 -10.38 6.55 -17.85
CA HIS A 152 -10.98 6.91 -19.14
C HIS A 152 -10.47 8.26 -19.65
N THR A 153 -10.31 9.24 -18.75
CA THR A 153 -9.83 10.58 -19.11
C THR A 153 -8.32 10.74 -18.91
N ASN A 154 -7.66 9.75 -18.30
CA ASN A 154 -6.27 9.80 -17.86
C ASN A 154 -6.00 11.06 -17.01
N LYS A 155 -6.89 11.32 -16.03
CA LYS A 155 -6.83 12.52 -15.19
C LYS A 155 -6.99 12.24 -13.69
N TRP A 156 -6.25 12.97 -12.87
CA TRP A 156 -6.45 13.07 -11.42
C TRP A 156 -7.48 14.14 -11.08
N HIS A 157 -8.37 13.81 -10.14
CA HIS A 157 -9.39 14.71 -9.61
C HIS A 157 -9.27 14.80 -8.09
N SER A 158 -9.35 16.01 -7.53
CA SER A 158 -9.31 16.19 -6.08
C SER A 158 -10.58 15.67 -5.42
N CYS A 159 -10.42 14.95 -4.31
CA CYS A 159 -11.49 14.57 -3.41
C CYS A 159 -11.47 15.50 -2.18
N PRO A 160 -12.52 15.46 -1.33
CA PRO A 160 -12.50 16.13 -0.04
C PRO A 160 -11.34 15.65 0.83
N THR A 161 -10.91 16.53 1.72
CA THR A 161 -9.84 16.30 2.70
C THR A 161 -10.46 16.11 4.09
N PRO A 162 -9.97 15.17 4.92
CA PRO A 162 -10.47 15.03 6.29
C PRO A 162 -10.09 16.26 7.13
N GLN A 163 -11.03 16.72 7.95
CA GLN A 163 -10.73 17.65 9.04
C GLN A 163 -10.08 16.86 10.17
N HIS A 164 -8.95 17.33 10.68
CA HIS A 164 -8.22 16.73 11.79
C HIS A 164 -7.73 17.85 12.71
N ASP A 165 -7.79 17.63 14.03
CA ASP A 165 -7.51 18.65 15.04
C ASP A 165 -6.15 18.43 15.73
N GLY A 166 -5.27 17.62 15.13
CA GLY A 166 -4.04 17.16 15.77
C GLY A 166 -2.85 17.10 14.83
N TRP A 167 -1.70 16.81 15.43
CA TRP A 167 -0.43 16.69 14.73
C TRP A 167 -0.37 15.36 13.98
N LEU A 168 0.17 15.38 12.76
CA LEU A 168 0.34 14.20 11.92
C LEU A 168 1.75 13.60 12.06
N GLU A 169 2.23 13.40 13.30
CA GLU A 169 3.58 12.92 13.59
C GLU A 169 3.92 11.60 12.86
N TRP A 170 2.97 10.67 12.88
CA TRP A 170 2.99 9.49 12.02
C TRP A 170 1.59 9.24 11.48
N THR A 171 1.50 8.71 10.26
CA THR A 171 0.23 8.29 9.68
C THR A 171 0.37 6.94 9.03
N VAL A 172 -0.75 6.22 8.95
CA VAL A 172 -0.89 5.01 8.15
C VAL A 172 -2.19 5.13 7.38
N ALA A 173 -2.15 4.88 6.07
CA ALA A 173 -3.35 4.79 5.26
C ALA A 173 -3.50 3.42 4.61
N VAL A 174 -4.72 2.91 4.59
CA VAL A 174 -5.06 1.59 4.04
C VAL A 174 -6.43 1.61 3.38
N SER A 175 -6.62 0.82 2.33
CA SER A 175 -7.96 0.48 1.85
C SER A 175 -8.46 -0.81 2.51
N CYS A 176 -9.71 -0.80 2.96
CA CYS A 176 -10.36 -1.97 3.55
C CYS A 176 -11.87 -1.87 3.37
N ASN A 177 -12.53 -2.98 3.00
CA ASN A 177 -13.98 -3.07 2.88
C ASN A 177 -14.61 -1.91 2.09
N GLN A 178 -14.06 -1.59 0.92
CA GLN A 178 -14.54 -0.51 0.03
C GLN A 178 -14.39 0.91 0.59
N HIS A 179 -13.57 1.11 1.62
CA HIS A 179 -13.28 2.40 2.21
C HIS A 179 -11.77 2.66 2.27
N ILE A 180 -11.38 3.92 2.42
CA ILE A 180 -10.00 4.31 2.75
C ILE A 180 -9.99 4.75 4.21
N TYR A 181 -9.02 4.23 4.97
CA TYR A 181 -8.79 4.64 6.35
C TYR A 181 -7.48 5.40 6.42
N LEU A 182 -7.49 6.51 7.17
CA LEU A 182 -6.29 7.25 7.57
C LEU A 182 -6.23 7.20 9.11
N LEU A 183 -5.19 6.56 9.62
CA LEU A 183 -4.92 6.40 11.03
C LEU A 183 -3.84 7.41 11.43
N THR A 184 -4.11 8.15 12.50
CA THR A 184 -3.19 9.09 13.13
C THR A 184 -3.00 8.67 14.61
N PRO A 185 -2.12 9.33 15.38
CA PRO A 185 -1.92 8.99 16.78
C PRO A 185 -3.18 9.14 17.64
N ALA A 186 -4.07 10.06 17.26
CA ALA A 186 -5.25 10.43 18.06
C ALA A 186 -6.59 10.13 17.39
N GLU A 187 -6.61 9.86 16.09
CA GLU A 187 -7.84 9.79 15.31
C GLU A 187 -7.79 8.71 14.23
N ILE A 188 -8.96 8.17 13.90
CA ILE A 188 -9.14 7.32 12.73
C ILE A 188 -10.15 8.02 11.83
N HIS A 189 -9.77 8.26 10.58
CA HIS A 189 -10.62 8.86 9.56
C HIS A 189 -10.97 7.82 8.51
N CYS A 190 -12.22 7.82 8.05
CA CYS A 190 -12.74 6.85 7.09
C CYS A 190 -13.41 7.59 5.93
N TYR A 191 -12.88 7.38 4.73
CA TYR A 191 -13.43 7.91 3.48
C TYR A 191 -14.31 6.86 2.81
N ASP A 192 -15.54 7.25 2.49
CA ASP A 192 -16.43 6.50 1.62
C ASP A 192 -16.36 7.07 0.19
N PRO A 193 -15.81 6.32 -0.79
CA PRO A 193 -15.77 6.75 -2.19
C PRO A 193 -17.13 6.97 -2.85
N ARG A 194 -18.20 6.33 -2.34
CA ARG A 194 -19.56 6.42 -2.89
C ARG A 194 -20.22 7.72 -2.48
N GLU A 195 -20.05 8.11 -1.23
CA GLU A 195 -20.54 9.37 -0.70
C GLU A 195 -19.57 10.54 -0.95
N ASN A 196 -18.33 10.23 -1.34
CA ASN A 196 -17.24 11.19 -1.52
C ASN A 196 -17.06 12.06 -0.26
N HIS A 197 -16.98 11.40 0.90
CA HIS A 197 -17.01 12.04 2.21
C HIS A 197 -16.13 11.32 3.23
N TRP A 198 -15.56 12.09 4.16
CA TRP A 198 -14.77 11.59 5.29
C TRP A 198 -15.58 11.63 6.58
N CYS A 199 -15.56 10.55 7.34
CA CYS A 199 -16.10 10.48 8.68
C CYS A 199 -15.01 10.12 9.70
N LYS A 200 -15.01 10.81 10.84
CA LYS A 200 -14.19 10.44 11.99
C LYS A 200 -14.79 9.19 12.64
N LYS A 201 -13.95 8.20 12.92
CA LYS A 201 -14.28 6.99 13.66
C LYS A 201 -13.73 7.09 15.06
N THR A 202 -14.45 6.54 16.03
CA THR A 202 -13.95 6.39 17.40
C THR A 202 -12.83 5.35 17.39
N GLN A 203 -11.70 5.68 18.00
CA GLN A 203 -10.70 4.69 18.35
C GLN A 203 -11.37 3.73 19.33
N SER A 204 -11.45 2.45 19.01
CA SER A 204 -12.03 1.49 19.94
C SER A 204 -11.18 1.44 21.20
N ASP A 205 -11.79 1.55 22.38
CA ASP A 205 -11.16 1.43 23.71
C ASP A 205 -10.62 0.01 24.00
N TYR A 206 -9.81 -0.55 23.10
CA TYR A 206 -9.03 -1.76 23.37
C TYR A 206 -7.71 -1.41 24.04
N SER A 207 -7.78 -0.57 25.07
CA SER A 207 -6.68 -0.30 25.99
C SER A 207 -7.26 -0.18 27.39
N GLU A 208 -7.43 -1.33 28.05
CA GLU A 208 -7.18 -1.52 29.49
C GLU A 208 -7.50 -2.98 29.87
N ARG A 209 -6.47 -3.83 29.85
CA ARG A 209 -6.19 -4.92 30.82
C ARG A 209 -5.14 -5.87 30.25
N SER A 210 -3.88 -5.53 30.50
CA SER A 210 -2.79 -6.49 30.64
C SER A 210 -1.83 -5.96 31.69
#